data_AF-A0A3M2Y5C2-F1
#
_entry.id   AF-A0A3M2Y5C2-F1
#
_cell.length_a   1.000
_cell.length_b   1.000
_cell.length_c   1.000
_cell.angle_alpha   90.00
_cell.angle_beta   90.00
_cell.angle_gamma   90.00
#
_symmetry.space_group_name_H-M   'P 1'
#
loop_
_entity.id
_entity.type
_entity.pdbx_description
1 polymer ?
#
loop_
_entity_poly.entity_id
_entity_poly.type
_entity_poly.pdbx_seq_one_letter_code
_entity_poly.pdbx_strand_id
1 'polypeptide(L)' 'ATIQDRGYVALHNRRFYSEKMGDIVTGRLSESFANLMDYGFTAGMEENLDDVAKG' A
#
# COMPACT_ATOMS: atom_id res chain seq x y z
N ALA A 1 7.63 -3.44 9.39
CA ALA A 1 6.92 -3.72 10.65
C ALA A 1 5.41 -3.54 10.46
N THR A 2 4.92 -2.32 10.17
CA THR A 2 3.49 -1.98 10.12
C THR A 2 2.55 -2.92 9.35
N ILE A 3 2.91 -3.37 8.14
CA ILE A 3 2.04 -4.27 7.35
C ILE A 3 2.01 -5.72 7.87
N GLN A 4 3.04 -6.15 8.60
CA GLN A 4 3.07 -7.42 9.31
C GLN A 4 2.29 -7.30 10.62
N ASP A 5 2.49 -6.22 11.37
CA ASP A 5 1.82 -5.96 12.65
C ASP A 5 0.29 -5.85 12.48
N ARG A 6 -0.16 -5.37 11.31
CA ARG A 6 -1.57 -5.30 10.93
C ARG A 6 -2.13 -6.60 10.35
N GLY A 7 -1.30 -7.63 10.21
CA GLY A 7 -1.73 -8.95 9.73
C GLY A 7 -2.06 -9.00 8.23
N TYR A 8 -1.52 -8.09 7.41
CA TYR A 8 -1.71 -8.14 5.96
C TYR A 8 -0.73 -9.06 5.26
N VAL A 9 0.45 -9.28 5.84
CA VAL A 9 1.49 -10.15 5.29
C VAL A 9 2.18 -10.93 6.39
N ALA A 10 2.62 -12.14 6.06
CA ALA A 10 3.52 -12.94 6.88
C ALA A 10 4.90 -13.06 6.23
N LEU A 11 5.94 -13.18 7.05
CA LEU A 11 7.31 -13.38 6.60
C LEU A 11 7.71 -14.85 6.82
N HIS A 12 7.94 -15.57 5.73
CA HIS A 12 8.44 -16.95 5.78
C HIS A 12 9.72 -17.06 4.96
N ASN A 13 10.79 -17.62 5.55
CA ASN A 13 12.09 -17.76 4.88
C ASN A 13 12.57 -16.45 4.20
N ARG A 14 12.40 -15.31 4.90
CA ARG A 14 12.72 -13.96 4.39
C ARG A 14 11.95 -13.53 3.14
N ARG A 15 10.82 -14.16 2.84
CA ARG A 15 9.89 -13.79 1.76
C ARG A 15 8.54 -13.40 2.35
N PHE A 16 7.93 -12.36 1.79
CA PHE A 16 6.59 -11.96 2.17
C PHE A 16 5.55 -12.78 1.43
N TYR A 17 4.50 -13.15 2.17
CA TYR A 17 3.31 -13.82 1.66
C TYR A 17 2.10 -13.01 2.11
N SER A 18 1.14 -12.79 1.20
CA SER A 18 -0.10 -12.12 1.59
C SER A 18 -0.91 -13.03 2.52
N GLU A 19 -1.39 -12.45 3.60
CA GLU A 19 -2.38 -13.08 4.46
C GLU A 19 -3.77 -12.86 3.85
N LYS A 20 -4.73 -13.72 4.19
CA LYS A 20 -6.11 -13.62 3.67
C LYS A 20 -6.73 -12.23 3.92
N MET A 21 -6.38 -11.60 5.04
CA MET A 21 -6.82 -10.23 5.35
C MET A 21 -6.20 -9.18 4.44
N GLY A 22 -4.94 -9.36 4.01
CA GLY A 22 -4.29 -8.50 3.03
C GLY A 22 -5.04 -8.54 1.70
N ASP A 23 -5.32 -9.74 1.18
CA ASP A 23 -6.04 -9.91 -0.09
C ASP A 23 -7.43 -9.27 -0.05
N ILE A 24 -8.18 -9.47 1.04
CA ILE A 24 -9.53 -8.90 1.19
C ILE A 24 -9.48 -7.37 1.22
N VAL A 25 -8.57 -6.78 2.00
CA VAL A 25 -8.47 -5.32 2.11
C VAL A 25 -8.03 -4.71 0.79
N THR A 26 -7.02 -5.29 0.13
CA THR A 26 -6.57 -4.83 -1.19
C THR A 26 -7.70 -4.90 -2.21
N GLY A 27 -8.46 -6.00 -2.26
CA GLY A 27 -9.60 -6.11 -3.17
C GLY A 27 -10.67 -5.03 -2.93
N ARG A 28 -11.07 -4.82 -1.67
CA ARG A 28 -12.07 -3.80 -1.30
C ARG A 28 -11.63 -2.38 -1.63
N LEU A 29 -10.36 -2.06 -1.38
CA LEU A 29 -9.82 -0.75 -1.68
C LEU A 29 -9.70 -0.52 -3.19
N SER A 30 -9.28 -1.52 -3.96
CA SER A 30 -9.22 -1.43 -5.42
C SER A 30 -10.61 -1.25 -6.05
N GLU A 31 -11.62 -1.94 -5.54
CA GLU A 31 -13.02 -1.81 -6.00
C GLU A 31 -13.60 -0.42 -5.67
N SER A 32 -13.31 0.11 -4.48
CA SER A 32 -13.98 1.30 -3.95
C SER A 32 -13.21 2.60 -4.24
N PHE A 33 -11.89 2.52 -4.41
CA PHE A 33 -10.98 3.67 -4.47
C PHE A 33 -9.91 3.47 -5.54
N ALA A 34 -10.32 3.08 -6.75
CA ALA A 34 -9.41 2.76 -7.86
C ALA A 34 -8.35 3.86 -8.13
N ASN A 35 -8.72 5.14 -8.05
CA ASN A 35 -7.79 6.25 -8.27
C ASN A 35 -6.72 6.35 -7.18
N LEU A 36 -7.03 6.01 -5.93
CA LEU A 36 -6.08 6.02 -4.81
C LEU A 36 -5.15 4.80 -4.84
N MET A 37 -5.66 3.69 -5.38
CA MET A 37 -4.92 2.44 -5.54
C MET A 37 -4.05 2.41 -6.81
N ASP A 38 -4.10 3.47 -7.62
CA ASP A 38 -3.24 3.62 -8.79
C ASP A 38 -1.80 3.91 -8.37
N TYR A 39 -0.85 3.20 -8.98
CA TYR A 39 0.58 3.38 -8.69
C TYR A 39 1.07 4.78 -9.07
N GLY A 40 0.52 5.36 -10.15
CA GLY A 40 0.85 6.72 -10.60
C GLY A 40 0.34 7.79 -9.66
N PHE A 41 -0.85 7.61 -9.08
CA PHE A 41 -1.39 8.51 -8.06
C PHE A 41 -0.48 8.60 -6.84
N THR A 42 -0.08 7.46 -6.28
CA THR A 42 0.76 7.45 -5.07
C THR A 42 2.14 8.05 -5.35
N ALA A 43 2.75 7.74 -6.51
CA ALA A 43 4.03 8.33 -6.89
C ALA A 43 3.94 9.85 -7.06
N GLY A 44 2.89 10.35 -7.72
CA GLY A 44 2.69 11.79 -7.88
C GLY A 44 2.39 12.51 -6.56
N MET A 45 1.73 11.85 -5.60
CA MET A 45 1.48 12.44 -4.29
C MET A 45 2.79 12.68 -3.52
N GLU A 46 3.71 11.72 -3.53
CA GLU A 46 5.03 11.88 -2.89
C GLU A 46 5.87 12.97 -3.56
N GLU A 47 5.84 13.07 -4.89
CA GLU A 47 6.52 14.14 -5.63
C GLU A 47 5.98 15.52 -5.27
N ASN A 48 4.65 15.68 -5.17
CA ASN A 48 4.03 16.93 -4.74
C ASN A 48 4.42 17.31 -3.29
N LEU A 49 4.53 16.32 -2.39
CA LEU A 49 4.97 16.55 -1.01
C LEU A 49 6.44 16.99 -0.98
N ASP A 50 7.27 16.38 -1.79
CA ASP A 50 8.67 16.76 -1.97
C ASP A 50 8.83 18.19 -2.51
N ASP A 51 8.00 18.59 -3.49
CA ASP A 51 8.03 19.94 -4.06
C ASP A 51 7.62 21.00 -3.03
N VAL A 52 6.56 20.75 -2.25
CA VAL A 52 6.15 21.63 -1.14
C VAL A 52 7.25 21.72 -0.08
N ALA A 53 7.98 20.64 0.18
CA ALA A 53 9.11 20.63 1.12
C ALA A 53 10.33 21.41 0.59
N LYS A 54 10.52 21.48 -0.73
CA LYS A 54 11.62 22.19 -1.39
C LYS A 54 11.34 23.69 -1.58
N GLY A 55 10.07 24.10 -1.71
CA GLY A 55 9.63 25.50 -1.77
C GLY A 55 9.41 26.03 -3.18
#